data_AF-A0A0X8JDP4-F1
#
_entry.id   AF-A0A0X8JDP4-F1
#
_cell.length_a   1.000
_cell.length_b   1.000
_cell.length_c   1.000
_cell.angle_alpha   90.00
_cell.angle_beta   90.00
_cell.angle_gamma   90.00
#
_symmetry.space_group_name_H-M   'P 1'
#
loop_
_entity.id
_entity.type
_entity.pdbx_description
1 polymer ?
#
loop_
_entity_poly.entity_id
_entity_poly.type
_entity_poly.pdbx_seq_one_letter_code
_entity_poly.pdbx_strand_id
1 'polypeptide(L)'
;MVLLQPATLLLAWLVGLGTRRAIRRRATMSPAAATLTALIGLWAGAAGASWVFDETHLWAPRVAIAAALVAAVVVTVTALVDTRLQHEPALAPIAEVARRGESRNLEFKSSARVNVRTGKREDAMGTVAAKTVAALLNSRGGTLLLGVDDVGRLIGPAPDYQTLRQPDADRFELFLRDLWRNRLGANAAALPRLDCAPATDGEGEVCRVTVPASPVPVYMSGAKGKGGRELWVRAGNSTQRLEVDDAVAYVAQRFPRQLRPTLRSRVGTYLLYHRKAANPVVPAVPEVAAAAGPAVPAVAPAPAPVPLTEG
;
A
#
# COMPACT_ATOMS: atom_id res chain seq x y z
N MET A 1 -53.30 10.42 3.59
CA MET A 1 -52.05 9.64 3.56
C MET A 1 -51.00 10.15 2.56
N VAL A 2 -51.38 10.71 1.40
CA VAL A 2 -50.44 11.10 0.32
C VAL A 2 -49.42 12.19 0.71
N LEU A 3 -49.76 13.11 1.62
CA LEU A 3 -48.87 14.22 2.03
C LEU A 3 -47.91 13.86 3.19
N LEU A 4 -48.03 12.67 3.78
CA LEU A 4 -47.30 12.31 4.99
C LEU A 4 -45.81 12.07 4.70
N GLN A 5 -45.52 11.37 3.60
CA GLN A 5 -44.15 11.10 3.15
C GLN A 5 -43.37 12.37 2.77
N PRO A 6 -43.88 13.30 1.92
CA PRO A 6 -43.15 14.52 1.61
C PRO A 6 -42.94 15.41 2.84
N ALA A 7 -43.88 15.43 3.79
CA ALA A 7 -43.73 16.18 5.03
C ALA A 7 -42.64 15.61 5.94
N THR A 8 -42.52 14.28 6.06
CA THR A 8 -41.40 13.66 6.81
C THR A 8 -40.03 13.93 6.19
N LEU A 9 -39.95 13.94 4.85
CA LEU A 9 -38.71 14.27 4.13
C LEU A 9 -38.32 15.74 4.35
N LEU A 10 -39.28 16.65 4.31
CA LEU A 10 -39.04 18.06 4.59
C LEU A 10 -38.58 18.28 6.03
N LEU A 11 -39.20 17.60 7.01
CA LEU A 11 -38.77 17.63 8.41
C LEU A 11 -37.34 17.08 8.57
N ALA A 12 -37.01 15.96 7.93
CA ALA A 12 -35.66 15.39 7.93
C ALA A 12 -34.63 16.36 7.38
N TRP A 13 -34.96 17.03 6.27
CA TRP A 13 -34.09 18.02 5.66
C TRP A 13 -33.86 19.24 6.57
N LEU A 14 -34.92 19.76 7.20
CA LEU A 14 -34.82 20.88 8.14
C LEU A 14 -33.97 20.53 9.38
N VAL A 15 -34.22 19.36 9.98
CA VAL A 15 -33.43 18.86 11.13
C VAL A 15 -31.98 18.64 10.74
N GLY A 16 -31.73 18.00 9.59
CA GLY A 16 -30.38 17.78 9.07
C GLY A 16 -29.64 19.10 8.81
N LEU A 17 -30.32 20.09 8.21
CA LEU A 17 -29.75 21.41 7.94
C LEU A 17 -29.43 22.18 9.23
N GLY A 18 -30.36 22.18 10.20
CA GLY A 18 -30.19 22.84 11.50
C GLY A 18 -29.07 22.23 12.32
N THR A 19 -29.07 20.90 12.47
CA THR A 19 -28.03 20.15 13.20
C THR A 19 -26.66 20.37 12.56
N ARG A 20 -26.58 20.29 11.23
CA ARG A 20 -25.36 20.59 10.47
C ARG A 20 -24.87 22.00 10.74
N ARG A 21 -25.76 23.00 10.80
CA ARG A 21 -25.39 24.40 11.09
C ARG A 21 -24.83 24.57 12.50
N ALA A 22 -25.39 23.85 13.48
CA ALA A 22 -24.91 23.85 14.85
C ALA A 22 -23.52 23.20 15.02
N ILE A 23 -23.25 22.10 14.30
CA ILE A 23 -22.00 21.34 14.44
C ILE A 23 -20.89 21.78 13.47
N ARG A 24 -21.06 22.83 12.66
CA ARG A 24 -20.07 23.25 11.62
C ARG A 24 -18.65 23.48 12.16
N ARG A 25 -18.52 23.87 13.43
CA ARG A 25 -17.22 24.09 14.09
C ARG A 25 -16.52 22.79 14.52
N ARG A 26 -17.26 21.67 14.62
CA ARG A 26 -16.77 20.40 15.16
C ARG A 26 -16.82 19.26 14.15
N ALA A 27 -17.70 19.30 13.16
CA ALA A 27 -17.84 18.26 12.15
C ALA A 27 -18.38 18.76 10.82
N THR A 28 -17.93 18.11 9.74
CA THR A 28 -18.36 18.35 8.37
C THR A 28 -19.13 17.13 7.86
N MET A 29 -20.36 17.34 7.41
CA MET A 29 -21.14 16.32 6.69
C MET A 29 -21.76 16.95 5.45
N SER A 30 -21.88 16.15 4.39
CA SER A 30 -22.58 16.57 3.17
C SER A 30 -24.09 16.76 3.46
N PRO A 31 -24.78 17.67 2.75
CA PRO A 31 -26.23 17.88 2.95
C PRO A 31 -27.06 16.62 2.74
N ALA A 32 -26.69 15.79 1.76
CA ALA A 32 -27.35 14.53 1.47
C ALA A 32 -27.17 13.51 2.62
N ALA A 33 -25.94 13.34 3.12
CA ALA A 33 -25.66 12.43 4.23
C ALA A 33 -26.39 12.85 5.51
N ALA A 34 -26.43 14.15 5.83
CA ALA A 34 -27.14 14.66 6.99
C ALA A 34 -28.67 14.43 6.88
N THR A 35 -29.24 14.59 5.69
CA THR A 35 -30.69 14.39 5.46
C THR A 35 -31.07 12.91 5.59
N LEU A 36 -30.29 12.00 4.99
CA LEU A 36 -30.53 10.57 5.09
C LEU A 36 -30.37 10.07 6.54
N THR A 37 -29.35 10.56 7.25
CA THR A 37 -29.12 10.23 8.66
C THR A 37 -30.25 10.76 9.55
N ALA A 38 -30.71 11.98 9.31
CA ALA A 38 -31.85 12.57 10.02
C ALA A 38 -33.15 11.79 9.76
N LEU A 39 -33.36 11.31 8.53
CA LEU A 39 -34.53 10.51 8.18
C LEU A 39 -34.56 9.19 8.99
N ILE A 40 -33.44 8.47 9.05
CA ILE A 40 -33.32 7.24 9.87
C ILE A 40 -33.62 7.56 11.34
N GLY A 41 -33.05 8.65 11.85
CA GLY A 41 -33.29 9.08 13.24
C GLY A 41 -34.74 9.49 13.51
N LEU A 42 -35.44 10.09 12.55
CA LEU A 42 -36.85 10.44 12.67
C LEU A 42 -37.73 9.18 12.76
N TRP A 43 -37.46 8.17 11.92
CA TRP A 43 -38.20 6.90 11.99
C TRP A 43 -37.95 6.17 13.31
N ALA A 44 -36.69 6.07 13.75
CA ALA A 44 -36.34 5.44 15.02
C ALA A 44 -36.95 6.19 16.21
N GLY A 45 -36.90 7.52 16.19
CA GLY A 45 -37.45 8.36 17.24
C GLY A 45 -38.97 8.34 17.30
N ALA A 46 -39.65 8.32 16.15
CA ALA A 46 -41.11 8.16 16.11
C ALA A 46 -41.54 6.78 16.63
N ALA A 47 -40.84 5.72 16.24
CA ALA A 47 -41.13 4.36 16.73
C ALA A 47 -40.93 4.25 18.25
N GLY A 48 -39.84 4.83 18.79
CA GLY A 48 -39.61 4.88 20.23
C GLY A 48 -40.60 5.76 20.98
N ALA A 49 -40.98 6.91 20.41
CA ALA A 49 -41.97 7.80 20.99
C ALA A 49 -43.35 7.15 21.09
N SER A 50 -43.74 6.30 20.13
CA SER A 50 -44.99 5.52 20.20
C SER A 50 -45.03 4.49 21.33
N TRP A 51 -43.89 4.11 21.90
CA TRP A 51 -43.84 3.25 23.09
C TRP A 51 -43.92 4.03 24.41
N VAL A 52 -43.57 5.32 24.37
CA VAL A 52 -43.48 6.19 25.55
C VAL A 52 -44.72 7.06 25.71
N PHE A 53 -45.34 7.45 24.60
CA PHE A 53 -46.56 8.24 24.58
C PHE A 53 -47.69 7.35 24.05
N ASP A 54 -48.81 7.28 24.80
CA ASP A 54 -50.06 6.64 24.37
C ASP A 54 -50.78 7.46 23.27
N GLU A 55 -50.04 7.90 22.25
CA GLU A 55 -50.54 8.69 21.13
C GLU A 55 -50.63 7.80 19.88
N THR A 56 -51.83 7.68 19.32
CA THR A 56 -52.08 6.90 18.10
C THR A 56 -51.69 7.66 16.81
N HIS A 57 -51.36 8.96 16.92
CA HIS A 57 -51.07 9.82 15.78
C HIS A 57 -49.57 10.16 15.68
N LEU A 58 -48.92 9.70 14.60
CA LEU A 58 -47.49 9.91 14.35
C LEU A 58 -47.06 11.38 14.24
N TRP A 59 -47.99 12.28 13.94
CA TRP A 59 -47.77 13.74 13.83
C TRP A 59 -48.18 14.52 15.07
N ALA A 60 -48.53 13.84 16.16
CA ALA A 60 -48.75 14.54 17.40
C ALA A 60 -47.45 15.29 17.81
N PRO A 61 -47.57 16.51 18.33
CA PRO A 61 -46.43 17.41 18.50
C PRO A 61 -45.35 16.80 19.40
N ARG A 62 -45.74 15.99 20.39
CA ARG A 62 -44.81 15.32 21.32
C ARG A 62 -43.97 14.26 20.60
N VAL A 63 -44.61 13.42 19.78
CA VAL A 63 -43.96 12.41 18.94
C VAL A 63 -43.03 13.07 17.91
N ALA A 64 -43.49 14.13 17.23
CA ALA A 64 -42.70 14.84 16.23
C ALA A 64 -41.46 15.53 16.84
N ILE A 65 -41.61 16.16 18.01
CA ILE A 65 -40.48 16.78 18.73
C ILE A 65 -39.49 15.71 19.19
N ALA A 66 -39.98 14.61 19.79
CA ALA A 66 -39.12 13.51 20.21
C ALA A 66 -38.35 12.90 19.03
N ALA A 67 -39.02 12.67 17.90
CA ALA A 67 -38.39 12.17 16.68
C ALA A 67 -37.33 13.14 16.13
N ALA A 68 -37.61 14.45 16.12
CA ALA A 68 -36.65 15.46 15.68
C ALA A 68 -35.42 15.55 16.59
N LEU A 69 -35.59 15.41 17.91
CA LEU A 69 -34.49 15.37 18.89
C LEU A 69 -33.62 14.13 18.69
N VAL A 70 -34.23 12.94 18.53
CA VAL A 70 -33.50 11.70 18.24
C VAL A 70 -32.75 11.84 16.92
N ALA A 71 -33.37 12.38 15.87
CA ALA A 71 -32.71 12.64 14.60
C ALA A 71 -31.51 13.59 14.72
N ALA A 72 -31.63 14.68 15.47
CA ALA A 72 -30.52 15.60 15.73
C ALA A 72 -29.36 14.92 16.49
N VAL A 73 -29.67 14.07 17.48
CA VAL A 73 -28.66 13.27 18.20
C VAL A 73 -27.97 12.29 17.27
N VAL A 74 -28.71 11.52 16.47
CA VAL A 74 -28.13 10.53 15.53
C VAL A 74 -27.24 11.21 14.49
N VAL A 75 -27.65 12.37 13.95
CA VAL A 75 -26.81 13.15 13.02
C VAL A 75 -25.54 13.64 13.72
N THR A 76 -25.66 14.15 14.95
CA THR A 76 -24.49 14.65 15.71
C THR A 76 -23.51 13.53 16.04
N VAL A 77 -24.00 12.39 16.52
CA VAL A 77 -23.16 11.23 16.83
C VAL A 77 -22.47 10.71 15.58
N THR A 78 -23.21 10.54 14.48
CA THR A 78 -22.64 10.07 13.21
C THR A 78 -21.58 11.03 12.69
N ALA A 79 -21.84 12.34 12.75
CA ALA A 79 -20.86 13.36 12.36
C ALA A 79 -19.60 13.34 13.24
N LEU A 80 -19.76 13.12 14.55
CA LEU A 80 -18.63 13.02 15.48
C LEU A 80 -17.83 11.72 15.29
N VAL A 81 -18.50 10.62 15.01
CA VAL A 81 -17.84 9.35 14.68
C VAL A 81 -17.08 9.50 13.37
N ASP A 82 -17.71 10.08 12.34
CA ASP A 82 -17.07 10.32 11.05
C ASP A 82 -15.83 11.22 11.19
N THR A 83 -15.92 12.32 11.95
CA THR A 83 -14.74 13.15 12.20
C THR A 83 -13.65 12.46 12.98
N ARG A 84 -13.98 11.58 13.93
CA ARG A 84 -13.00 10.80 14.69
C ARG A 84 -12.33 9.73 13.83
N LEU A 85 -13.09 9.06 12.97
CA LEU A 85 -12.59 8.02 12.08
C LEU A 85 -11.75 8.61 10.94
N GLN A 86 -12.15 9.76 10.42
CA GLN A 86 -11.41 10.50 9.38
C GLN A 86 -10.30 11.39 9.95
N HIS A 87 -10.15 11.48 11.28
CA HIS A 87 -9.03 12.18 11.90
C HIS A 87 -7.75 11.37 11.67
N GLU A 88 -7.13 11.56 10.51
CA GLU A 88 -5.75 11.15 10.29
C GLU A 88 -4.91 11.93 11.32
N PRO A 89 -4.23 11.26 12.28
CA PRO A 89 -3.42 11.94 13.27
C PRO A 89 -2.40 12.81 12.55
N ALA A 90 -2.34 14.10 12.91
CA ALA A 90 -1.34 15.00 12.37
C ALA A 90 0.04 14.37 12.58
N LEU A 91 0.77 14.18 11.48
CA LEU A 91 2.10 13.58 11.54
C LEU A 91 2.99 14.44 12.45
N ALA A 92 3.81 13.80 13.27
CA ALA A 92 4.76 14.50 14.13
C ALA A 92 5.66 15.44 13.30
N PRO A 93 6.14 16.57 13.86
CA PRO A 93 7.06 17.46 13.14
C PRO A 93 8.29 16.70 12.62
N ILE A 94 8.76 17.03 11.41
CA ILE A 94 9.89 16.33 10.77
C ILE A 94 11.14 16.34 11.65
N ALA A 95 11.42 17.46 12.34
CA ALA A 95 12.51 17.56 13.30
C ALA A 95 12.41 16.55 14.46
N GLU A 96 11.20 16.28 14.95
CA GLU A 96 11.01 15.27 15.99
C GLU A 96 11.25 13.85 15.47
N VAL A 97 10.83 13.57 14.23
CA VAL A 97 11.07 12.28 13.57
C VAL A 97 12.57 12.07 13.37
N ALA A 98 13.29 13.09 12.87
CA ALA A 98 14.75 13.02 12.68
C ALA A 98 15.50 12.74 14.00
N ARG A 99 15.08 13.32 15.14
CA ARG A 99 15.68 13.05 16.46
C ARG A 99 15.58 11.60 16.93
N ARG A 100 14.67 10.79 16.37
CA ARG A 100 14.55 9.37 16.73
C ARG A 100 15.71 8.51 16.21
N GLY A 101 16.48 9.04 15.26
CA GLY A 101 17.57 8.32 14.59
C GLY A 101 17.07 7.27 13.60
N GLU A 102 18.00 6.74 12.80
CA GLU A 102 17.66 5.67 11.86
C GLU A 102 17.19 4.40 12.58
N SER A 103 16.21 3.74 11.98
CA SER A 103 15.65 2.50 12.50
C SER A 103 15.16 1.62 11.36
N ARG A 104 14.69 0.42 11.70
CA ARG A 104 14.08 -0.51 10.72
C ARG A 104 13.02 0.16 9.82
N ASN A 105 12.28 1.12 10.37
CA ASN A 105 11.18 1.80 9.70
C ASN A 105 11.45 3.30 9.47
N LEU A 106 12.67 3.80 9.72
CA LEU A 106 13.04 5.19 9.50
C LEU A 106 14.44 5.24 8.87
N GLU A 107 14.52 5.73 7.62
CA GLU A 107 15.77 5.82 6.87
C GLU A 107 16.08 7.29 6.57
N PHE A 108 17.34 7.70 6.70
CA PHE A 108 17.79 9.03 6.30
C PHE A 108 18.57 8.98 4.98
N LYS A 109 18.35 10.02 4.18
CA LYS A 109 19.11 10.30 2.97
C LYS A 109 19.33 11.80 2.87
N SER A 110 20.57 12.19 2.64
CA SER A 110 20.94 13.60 2.44
C SER A 110 20.47 14.14 1.09
N SER A 111 20.36 13.28 0.07
CA SER A 111 19.95 13.63 -1.30
C SER A 111 19.31 12.44 -2.03
N ALA A 112 18.49 12.75 -3.05
CA ALA A 112 17.89 11.80 -3.99
C ALA A 112 18.40 11.94 -5.43
N ARG A 113 19.15 13.00 -5.80
CA ARG A 113 19.62 13.24 -7.18
C ARG A 113 21.12 13.51 -7.31
N VAL A 114 21.71 14.15 -6.32
CA VAL A 114 23.11 14.57 -6.33
C VAL A 114 23.91 13.74 -5.34
N ASN A 115 25.01 13.18 -5.81
CA ASN A 115 25.92 12.53 -4.89
C ASN A 115 26.68 13.61 -4.11
N VAL A 116 26.40 13.72 -2.81
CA VAL A 116 26.96 14.77 -1.93
C VAL A 116 28.49 14.76 -1.91
N ARG A 117 29.13 13.61 -2.15
CA ARG A 117 30.60 13.51 -2.21
C ARG A 117 31.19 14.05 -3.50
N THR A 118 30.50 13.88 -4.63
CA THR A 118 31.01 14.28 -5.95
C THR A 118 30.43 15.60 -6.44
N GLY A 119 29.37 16.09 -5.80
CA GLY A 119 28.63 17.29 -6.21
C GLY A 119 27.91 17.16 -7.56
N LYS A 120 27.90 15.96 -8.15
CA LYS A 120 27.35 15.71 -9.49
C LYS A 120 26.02 14.99 -9.41
N ARG A 121 25.13 15.30 -10.36
CA ARG A 121 23.90 14.57 -10.58
C ARG A 121 24.23 13.13 -10.97
N GLU A 122 23.65 12.17 -10.26
CA GLU A 122 23.88 10.75 -10.48
C GLU A 122 22.56 9.98 -10.39
N ASP A 123 22.16 9.31 -11.49
CA ASP A 123 20.91 8.53 -11.54
C ASP A 123 20.91 7.36 -10.52
N ALA A 124 22.09 6.96 -10.03
CA ALA A 124 22.23 6.00 -8.95
C ALA A 124 21.57 6.47 -7.64
N MET A 125 21.60 7.77 -7.33
CA MET A 125 20.99 8.32 -6.11
C MET A 125 19.47 8.12 -6.12
N GLY A 126 18.82 8.42 -7.25
CA GLY A 126 17.39 8.17 -7.42
C GLY A 126 17.07 6.68 -7.36
N THR A 127 17.97 5.83 -7.84
CA THR A 127 17.81 4.38 -7.73
C THR A 127 17.87 3.90 -6.28
N VAL A 128 18.78 4.45 -5.47
CA VAL A 128 18.85 4.13 -4.02
C VAL A 128 17.57 4.56 -3.31
N ALA A 129 17.09 5.79 -3.55
CA ALA A 129 15.82 6.26 -2.97
C ALA A 129 14.63 5.37 -3.38
N ALA A 130 14.54 4.97 -4.65
CA ALA A 130 13.50 4.07 -5.15
C ALA A 130 13.59 2.66 -4.51
N LYS A 131 14.80 2.12 -4.31
CA LYS A 131 15.01 0.84 -3.61
C LYS A 131 14.51 0.90 -2.16
N THR A 132 14.82 1.98 -1.44
CA THR A 132 14.33 2.17 -0.08
C THR A 132 12.81 2.21 -0.02
N VAL A 133 12.16 2.97 -0.89
CA VAL A 133 10.69 3.02 -0.95
C VAL A 133 10.10 1.65 -1.29
N ALA A 134 10.66 0.92 -2.27
CA ALA A 134 10.24 -0.43 -2.59
C ALA A 134 10.37 -1.38 -1.39
N ALA A 135 11.49 -1.32 -0.68
CA ALA A 135 11.75 -2.12 0.50
C ALA A 135 10.78 -1.85 1.64
N LEU A 136 10.46 -0.58 1.89
CA LEU A 136 9.46 -0.17 2.88
C LEU A 136 8.07 -0.67 2.50
N LEU A 137 7.64 -0.48 1.24
CA LEU A 137 6.36 -0.97 0.72
C LEU A 137 6.21 -2.49 0.91
N ASN A 138 7.25 -3.26 0.61
CA ASN A 138 7.21 -4.71 0.74
C ASN A 138 7.30 -5.22 2.18
N SER A 139 7.66 -4.35 3.14
CA SER A 139 7.88 -4.72 4.53
C SER A 139 6.67 -4.31 5.39
N ARG A 140 6.92 -3.61 6.51
CA ARG A 140 5.89 -3.07 7.41
C ARG A 140 5.56 -1.59 7.13
N GLY A 141 6.03 -1.05 6.01
CA GLY A 141 6.05 0.40 5.78
C GLY A 141 7.14 1.09 6.60
N GLY A 142 7.07 2.42 6.64
CA GLY A 142 7.97 3.27 7.40
C GLY A 142 8.09 4.65 6.78
N THR A 143 9.18 5.33 7.09
CA THR A 143 9.42 6.72 6.72
C THR A 143 10.82 6.85 6.14
N LEU A 144 10.94 7.60 5.04
CA LEU A 144 12.22 8.02 4.47
C LEU A 144 12.29 9.54 4.57
N LEU A 145 13.34 10.06 5.21
CA LEU A 145 13.60 11.51 5.23
C LEU A 145 14.68 11.85 4.19
N LEU A 146 14.41 12.86 3.37
CA LEU A 146 15.28 13.38 2.32
C LEU A 146 15.74 14.79 2.69
N GLY A 147 17.05 15.02 2.64
CA GLY A 147 17.67 16.26 3.14
C GLY A 147 18.05 16.18 4.62
N VAL A 148 18.31 14.98 5.13
CA VAL A 148 18.78 14.74 6.50
C VAL A 148 20.14 14.05 6.45
N ASP A 149 21.09 14.51 7.27
CA ASP A 149 22.41 13.88 7.38
C ASP A 149 22.38 12.62 8.27
N ASP A 150 23.49 11.90 8.32
CA ASP A 150 23.61 10.65 9.10
C ASP A 150 23.47 10.87 10.62
N VAL A 151 23.57 12.13 11.09
CA VAL A 151 23.46 12.52 12.51
C VAL A 151 22.04 13.04 12.83
N GLY A 152 21.15 13.15 11.83
CA GLY A 152 19.78 13.62 11.99
C GLY A 152 19.61 15.14 11.88
N ARG A 153 20.60 15.88 11.37
CA ARG A 153 20.47 17.33 11.10
C ARG A 153 19.67 17.58 9.84
N LEU A 154 18.83 18.60 9.88
CA LEU A 154 17.95 18.96 8.77
C LEU A 154 18.68 19.92 7.83
N ILE A 155 19.47 19.38 6.91
CA ILE A 155 20.32 20.15 5.99
C ILE A 155 19.57 20.68 4.76
N GLY A 156 18.46 20.03 4.38
CA GLY A 156 17.74 20.29 3.13
C GLY A 156 18.51 19.80 1.89
N PRO A 157 17.84 19.21 0.88
CA PRO A 157 18.50 18.69 -0.31
C PRO A 157 18.74 19.82 -1.33
N ALA A 158 19.31 20.96 -0.92
CA ALA A 158 19.57 22.11 -1.79
C ALA A 158 20.28 21.76 -3.11
N PRO A 159 21.29 20.84 -3.14
CA PRO A 159 21.91 20.42 -4.40
C PRO A 159 20.92 19.77 -5.37
N ASP A 160 19.89 19.07 -4.87
CA ASP A 160 18.89 18.43 -5.73
C ASP A 160 18.01 19.47 -6.43
N TYR A 161 17.63 20.54 -5.72
CA TYR A 161 16.82 21.62 -6.25
C TYR A 161 17.53 22.36 -7.39
N GLN A 162 18.85 22.53 -7.30
CA GLN A 162 19.66 23.15 -8.36
C GLN A 162 19.66 22.33 -9.66
N THR A 163 19.38 21.02 -9.59
CA THR A 163 19.28 20.17 -10.79
C THR A 163 17.90 20.20 -11.45
N LEU A 164 16.93 20.90 -10.84
CA LEU A 164 15.59 21.08 -11.37
C LEU A 164 15.53 22.38 -12.19
N ARG A 165 14.59 22.46 -13.13
CA ARG A 165 14.37 23.68 -13.92
C ARG A 165 13.98 24.87 -13.04
N GLN A 166 13.29 24.60 -11.95
CA GLN A 166 12.90 25.54 -10.91
C GLN A 166 13.22 24.88 -9.56
N PRO A 167 14.00 25.53 -8.68
CA PRO A 167 14.43 24.97 -7.40
C PRO A 167 13.30 25.11 -6.36
N ASP A 168 12.29 24.26 -6.49
CA ASP A 168 11.06 24.32 -5.70
C ASP A 168 10.65 22.91 -5.22
N ALA A 169 10.03 22.82 -4.04
CA ALA A 169 9.65 21.56 -3.43
C ALA A 169 8.56 20.84 -4.22
N ASP A 170 7.62 21.56 -4.82
CA ASP A 170 6.59 20.98 -5.70
C ASP A 170 7.23 20.24 -6.88
N ARG A 171 8.28 20.81 -7.47
CA ARG A 171 9.03 20.19 -8.57
C ARG A 171 9.82 18.97 -8.12
N PHE A 172 10.34 19.00 -6.90
CA PHE A 172 11.02 17.86 -6.32
C PHE A 172 10.05 16.71 -6.01
N GLU A 173 8.86 17.01 -5.49
CA GLU A 173 7.79 16.04 -5.30
C GLU A 173 7.38 15.40 -6.63
N LEU A 174 7.15 16.20 -7.68
CA LEU A 174 6.84 15.69 -9.01
C LEU A 174 7.93 14.74 -9.52
N PHE A 175 9.21 15.11 -9.33
CA PHE A 175 10.33 14.24 -9.67
C PHE A 175 10.28 12.90 -8.92
N LEU A 176 10.04 12.90 -7.60
CA LEU A 176 9.97 11.67 -6.81
C LEU A 176 8.79 10.79 -7.25
N ARG A 177 7.64 11.40 -7.54
CA ARG A 177 6.47 10.68 -8.06
C ARG A 177 6.75 10.04 -9.42
N ASP A 178 7.42 10.75 -10.31
CA ASP A 178 7.81 10.22 -11.62
C ASP A 178 8.86 9.12 -11.50
N LEU A 179 9.84 9.29 -10.61
CA LEU A 179 10.81 8.26 -10.26
C LEU A 179 10.09 6.99 -9.82
N TRP A 180 9.18 7.06 -8.85
CA TRP A 180 8.45 5.88 -8.38
C TRP A 180 7.55 5.29 -9.45
N ARG A 181 6.86 6.12 -10.25
CA ARG A 181 6.03 5.66 -11.36
C ARG A 181 6.84 4.83 -12.35
N ASN A 182 8.02 5.30 -12.72
CA ASN A 182 8.89 4.66 -13.70
C ASN A 182 9.59 3.42 -13.13
N ARG A 183 9.92 3.41 -11.84
CA ARG A 183 10.69 2.33 -11.20
C ARG A 183 9.79 1.24 -10.59
N LEU A 184 8.63 1.60 -10.03
CA LEU A 184 7.74 0.73 -9.24
C LEU A 184 6.38 0.47 -9.93
N GLY A 185 6.02 1.29 -10.91
CA GLY A 185 4.72 1.25 -11.58
C GLY A 185 3.68 2.18 -10.92
N ALA A 186 2.64 2.52 -11.68
CA ALA A 186 1.67 3.55 -11.30
C ALA A 186 0.93 3.26 -9.98
N ASN A 187 0.49 2.02 -9.76
CA ASN A 187 -0.26 1.65 -8.56
C ASN A 187 0.59 1.74 -7.29
N ALA A 188 1.84 1.29 -7.36
CA ALA A 188 2.75 1.35 -6.22
C ALA A 188 3.19 2.80 -5.94
N ALA A 189 3.41 3.60 -6.98
CA ALA A 189 3.82 5.00 -6.86
C ALA A 189 2.74 5.91 -6.22
N ALA A 190 1.48 5.48 -6.19
CA ALA A 190 0.39 6.21 -5.55
C ALA A 190 0.32 5.99 -4.02
N LEU A 191 1.04 4.99 -3.49
CA LEU A 191 0.98 4.64 -2.06
C LEU A 191 1.78 5.59 -1.15
N PRO A 192 3.04 5.97 -1.48
CA PRO A 192 3.80 6.89 -0.65
C PRO A 192 3.15 8.28 -0.58
N ARG A 193 3.09 8.84 0.63
CA ARG A 193 2.69 10.22 0.89
C ARG A 193 3.93 11.09 1.10
N LEU A 194 3.92 12.30 0.57
CA LEU A 194 5.00 13.27 0.66
C LEU A 194 4.53 14.48 1.46
N ASP A 195 5.40 14.96 2.34
CA ASP A 195 5.26 16.23 3.04
C ASP A 195 6.63 16.85 3.24
N CYS A 196 6.79 18.15 2.97
CA CYS A 196 8.06 18.85 3.13
C CYS A 196 7.92 19.96 4.18
N ALA A 197 9.01 20.25 4.88
CA ALA A 197 9.09 21.35 5.83
C ALA A 197 10.46 22.04 5.72
N PRO A 198 10.57 23.32 6.08
CA PRO A 198 11.83 24.06 6.04
C PRO A 198 12.95 23.36 6.82
N ALA A 199 14.14 23.33 6.23
CA ALA A 199 15.35 22.88 6.90
C ALA A 199 15.73 23.86 8.03
N THR A 200 16.16 23.32 9.19
CA THR A 200 16.62 24.16 10.32
C THR A 200 18.12 24.43 10.29
N ASP A 201 18.89 23.53 9.69
CA ASP A 201 20.36 23.54 9.74
C ASP A 201 21.00 23.80 8.36
N GLY A 202 20.19 24.11 7.35
CA GLY A 202 20.65 24.35 5.98
C GLY A 202 19.61 25.04 5.10
N GLU A 203 19.77 24.94 3.79
CA GLU A 203 18.93 25.62 2.80
C GLU A 203 17.92 24.66 2.14
N GLY A 204 16.72 25.17 1.86
CA GLY A 204 15.65 24.41 1.22
C GLY A 204 14.72 23.72 2.21
N GLU A 205 14.10 22.62 1.76
CA GLU A 205 13.07 21.92 2.54
C GLU A 205 13.39 20.43 2.65
N VAL A 206 13.30 19.90 3.87
CA VAL A 206 13.41 18.47 4.14
C VAL A 206 12.08 17.82 3.81
N CYS A 207 12.13 16.79 2.96
CA CYS A 207 10.95 16.06 2.55
C CYS A 207 10.86 14.72 3.25
N ARG A 208 9.73 14.48 3.90
CA ARG A 208 9.35 13.20 4.48
C ARG A 208 8.52 12.41 3.46
N VAL A 209 8.91 11.17 3.27
CA VAL A 209 8.15 10.17 2.51
C VAL A 209 7.58 9.16 3.49
N THR A 210 6.27 9.22 3.73
CA THR A 210 5.55 8.23 4.53
C THR A 210 5.09 7.09 3.63
N VAL A 211 5.66 5.90 3.84
CA VAL A 211 5.45 4.72 3.00
C VAL A 211 4.61 3.70 3.76
N PRO A 212 3.34 3.45 3.37
CA PRO A 212 2.53 2.42 4.01
C PRO A 212 3.01 1.02 3.62
N ALA A 213 2.61 0.01 4.39
CA ALA A 213 2.79 -1.37 3.97
C ALA A 213 1.89 -1.67 2.77
N SER A 214 2.45 -2.14 1.66
CA SER A 214 1.68 -2.46 0.46
C SER A 214 0.77 -3.68 0.70
N PRO A 215 -0.43 -3.72 0.10
CA PRO A 215 -1.28 -4.92 0.11
C PRO A 215 -0.81 -5.99 -0.88
N VAL A 216 0.09 -5.64 -1.80
CA VAL A 216 0.59 -6.48 -2.90
C VAL A 216 2.12 -6.37 -3.01
N PRO A 217 2.84 -7.40 -3.48
CA PRO A 217 4.28 -7.30 -3.71
C PRO A 217 4.60 -6.24 -4.77
N VAL A 218 5.56 -5.37 -4.45
CA VAL A 218 6.03 -4.27 -5.29
C VAL A 218 7.41 -4.62 -5.83
N TYR A 219 7.47 -4.89 -7.13
CA TYR A 219 8.74 -5.16 -7.80
C TYR A 219 9.26 -3.90 -8.48
N MET A 220 10.54 -3.61 -8.27
CA MET A 220 11.23 -2.52 -8.93
C MET A 220 11.84 -3.01 -10.25
N SER A 221 11.66 -2.25 -11.34
CA SER A 221 12.33 -2.54 -12.61
C SER A 221 13.84 -2.28 -12.51
N GLY A 222 14.65 -2.74 -13.46
CA GLY A 222 16.05 -2.29 -13.59
C GLY A 222 16.18 -0.85 -14.16
N ALA A 223 17.35 -0.23 -14.05
CA ALA A 223 17.57 1.15 -14.48
C ALA A 223 17.21 1.35 -15.98
N LYS A 224 16.48 2.43 -16.31
CA LYS A 224 15.95 2.69 -17.67
C LYS A 224 15.14 1.52 -18.27
N GLY A 225 14.44 0.74 -17.44
CA GLY A 225 13.66 -0.41 -17.89
C GLY A 225 14.51 -1.58 -18.39
N LYS A 226 15.83 -1.52 -18.24
CA LYS A 226 16.77 -2.59 -18.58
C LYS A 226 17.09 -3.39 -17.32
N GLY A 227 16.82 -4.69 -17.34
CA GLY A 227 17.04 -5.61 -16.22
C GLY A 227 15.75 -6.27 -15.74
N GLY A 228 15.90 -7.37 -15.01
CA GLY A 228 14.79 -8.11 -14.40
C GLY A 228 14.02 -7.27 -13.36
N ARG A 229 12.84 -7.76 -12.99
CA ARG A 229 12.06 -7.18 -11.89
C ARG A 229 12.64 -7.67 -10.57
N GLU A 230 13.08 -6.74 -9.73
CA GLU A 230 13.75 -7.04 -8.47
C GLU A 230 12.78 -6.83 -7.29
N LEU A 231 12.81 -7.74 -6.31
CA LEU A 231 12.09 -7.59 -5.07
C LEU A 231 13.06 -7.12 -3.97
N TRP A 232 12.78 -5.95 -3.40
CA TRP A 232 13.56 -5.34 -2.33
C TRP A 232 12.77 -5.38 -1.03
N VAL A 233 13.41 -5.68 0.10
CA VAL A 233 12.80 -5.76 1.43
C VAL A 233 13.71 -5.14 2.51
N ARG A 234 13.13 -4.77 3.65
CA ARG A 234 13.88 -4.30 4.82
C ARG A 234 14.23 -5.47 5.74
N ALA A 235 15.53 -5.72 5.88
CA ALA A 235 16.10 -6.65 6.85
C ALA A 235 16.87 -5.84 7.91
N GLY A 236 16.25 -5.63 9.08
CA GLY A 236 16.80 -4.72 10.09
C GLY A 236 16.91 -3.28 9.56
N ASN A 237 18.07 -2.64 9.72
CA ASN A 237 18.34 -1.31 9.15
C ASN A 237 18.89 -1.35 7.71
N SER A 238 18.80 -2.49 7.01
CA SER A 238 19.34 -2.65 5.67
C SER A 238 18.27 -2.93 4.62
N THR A 239 18.50 -2.42 3.41
CA THR A 239 17.69 -2.68 2.23
C THR A 239 18.35 -3.77 1.39
N GLN A 240 17.71 -4.93 1.30
CA GLN A 240 18.26 -6.12 0.64
C GLN A 240 17.41 -6.52 -0.57
N ARG A 241 18.08 -6.98 -1.63
CA ARG A 241 17.45 -7.64 -2.77
C ARG A 241 17.26 -9.11 -2.41
N LEU A 242 16.06 -9.63 -2.60
CA LEU A 242 15.82 -11.06 -2.51
C LEU A 242 16.15 -11.73 -3.85
N GLU A 243 16.83 -12.87 -3.78
CA GLU A 243 16.94 -13.77 -4.91
C GLU A 243 15.59 -14.44 -5.20
N VAL A 244 15.46 -15.09 -6.35
CA VAL A 244 14.17 -15.61 -6.83
C VAL A 244 13.53 -16.56 -5.82
N ASP A 245 14.30 -17.49 -5.25
CA ASP A 245 13.79 -18.49 -4.32
C ASP A 245 13.29 -17.85 -3.02
N ASP A 246 14.09 -16.95 -2.44
CA ASP A 246 13.72 -16.17 -1.24
C ASP A 246 12.53 -15.25 -1.52
N ALA A 247 12.45 -14.66 -2.71
CA ALA A 247 11.35 -13.79 -3.12
C ALA A 247 10.03 -14.57 -3.18
N VAL A 248 10.03 -15.78 -3.75
CA VAL A 248 8.84 -16.63 -3.80
C VAL A 248 8.38 -17.00 -2.38
N ALA A 249 9.30 -17.45 -1.53
CA ALA A 249 8.99 -17.80 -0.14
C ALA A 249 8.46 -16.59 0.65
N TYR A 250 9.11 -15.43 0.50
CA TYR A 250 8.70 -14.19 1.14
C TYR A 250 7.30 -13.77 0.70
N VAL A 251 7.01 -13.81 -0.60
CA VAL A 251 5.70 -13.40 -1.13
C VAL A 251 4.59 -14.34 -0.64
N ALA A 252 4.85 -15.64 -0.54
CA ALA A 252 3.93 -16.62 0.03
C ALA A 252 3.55 -16.32 1.48
N GLN A 253 4.53 -15.95 2.30
CA GLN A 253 4.31 -15.67 3.71
C GLN A 253 3.69 -14.29 3.94
N ARG A 254 4.18 -13.25 3.26
CA ARG A 254 3.77 -11.86 3.48
C ARG A 254 2.50 -11.46 2.74
N PHE A 255 2.22 -12.07 1.58
CA PHE A 255 1.11 -11.69 0.70
C PHE A 255 0.24 -12.90 0.31
N PRO A 256 -0.38 -13.61 1.27
CA PRO A 256 -1.10 -14.87 1.01
C PRO A 256 -2.30 -14.70 0.06
N ARG A 257 -2.91 -13.51 -0.01
CA ARG A 257 -4.05 -13.23 -0.90
C ARG A 257 -3.67 -13.24 -2.39
N GLN A 258 -2.42 -12.91 -2.72
CA GLN A 258 -1.94 -12.89 -4.11
C GLN A 258 -1.74 -14.30 -4.68
N LEU A 259 -1.47 -15.27 -3.81
CA LEU A 259 -1.15 -16.64 -4.19
C LEU A 259 -2.31 -17.62 -3.97
N ARG A 260 -3.46 -17.17 -3.45
CA ARG A 260 -4.64 -18.03 -3.30
C ARG A 260 -5.32 -18.20 -4.67
N PRO A 261 -5.29 -19.41 -5.27
CA PRO A 261 -6.06 -19.68 -6.47
C PRO A 261 -7.55 -19.45 -6.18
N THR A 262 -8.24 -18.80 -7.09
CA THR A 262 -9.70 -18.61 -6.98
C THR A 262 -10.39 -19.98 -7.01
N LEU A 263 -11.59 -20.08 -6.43
CA LEU A 263 -12.36 -21.34 -6.48
C LEU A 263 -12.54 -21.85 -7.91
N ARG A 264 -12.74 -20.93 -8.87
CA ARG A 264 -12.80 -21.26 -10.31
C ARG A 264 -11.51 -21.87 -10.83
N SER A 265 -10.34 -21.33 -10.48
CA SER A 265 -9.08 -21.93 -10.93
C SER A 265 -8.82 -23.26 -10.26
N ARG A 266 -9.17 -23.44 -8.97
CA ARG A 266 -9.06 -24.75 -8.29
C ARG A 266 -9.91 -25.82 -8.98
N VAL A 267 -11.17 -25.51 -9.29
CA VAL A 267 -12.08 -26.42 -10.01
C VAL A 267 -11.58 -26.67 -11.44
N GLY A 268 -11.14 -25.64 -12.15
CA GLY A 268 -10.59 -25.77 -13.50
C GLY A 268 -9.35 -26.66 -13.53
N THR A 269 -8.38 -26.46 -12.63
CA THR A 269 -7.18 -27.30 -12.53
C THR A 269 -7.53 -28.74 -12.16
N TYR A 270 -8.47 -28.95 -11.24
CA TYR A 270 -8.97 -30.28 -10.88
C TYR A 270 -9.60 -31.01 -12.09
N LEU A 271 -10.47 -30.33 -12.83
CA LEU A 271 -11.10 -30.88 -14.04
C LEU A 271 -10.09 -31.17 -15.15
N LEU A 272 -9.11 -30.29 -15.36
CA LEU A 272 -8.04 -30.50 -16.34
C LEU A 272 -7.15 -31.69 -15.95
N TYR A 273 -6.83 -31.83 -14.67
CA TYR A 273 -6.07 -32.97 -14.16
C TYR A 273 -6.83 -34.29 -14.37
N HIS A 274 -8.12 -34.33 -14.03
CA HIS A 274 -8.96 -35.52 -14.25
C HIS A 274 -9.20 -35.82 -15.73
N ARG A 275 -9.32 -34.81 -16.59
CA ARG A 275 -9.45 -35.01 -18.04
C ARG A 275 -8.18 -35.58 -18.67
N LYS A 276 -7.00 -35.18 -18.18
CA LYS A 276 -5.71 -35.73 -18.64
C LYS A 276 -5.48 -37.15 -18.11
N ALA A 277 -5.90 -37.44 -16.88
CA ALA A 277 -5.90 -38.80 -16.35
C ALA A 277 -6.86 -39.74 -17.11
N ALA A 278 -7.98 -39.21 -17.61
CA ALA A 278 -8.95 -39.98 -18.41
C ALA A 278 -8.54 -40.20 -19.87
N ASN A 279 -7.60 -39.42 -20.41
CA ASN A 279 -7.08 -39.57 -21.78
C ASN A 279 -5.55 -39.46 -21.79
N PRO A 280 -4.83 -40.53 -21.41
CA PRO A 280 -3.39 -40.59 -21.62
C PRO A 280 -3.15 -40.73 -23.13
N VAL A 281 -2.82 -39.62 -23.80
CA VAL A 281 -2.24 -39.70 -25.14
C VAL A 281 -0.83 -40.27 -24.96
N VAL A 282 -0.71 -41.59 -25.12
CA VAL A 282 0.58 -42.25 -25.29
C VAL A 282 1.02 -41.94 -26.72
N PRO A 283 2.10 -41.17 -26.95
CA PRO A 283 2.63 -41.03 -28.29
C PRO A 283 3.08 -42.43 -28.75
N ALA A 284 2.52 -42.91 -29.86
CA ALA A 284 2.96 -44.16 -30.47
C ALA A 284 4.45 -44.03 -30.83
N VAL A 285 5.28 -44.84 -30.18
CA VAL A 285 6.69 -45.00 -30.57
C VAL A 285 6.68 -45.76 -31.91
N PRO A 286 7.24 -45.23 -33.00
CA PRO A 286 7.36 -45.99 -34.22
C PRO A 286 8.27 -47.19 -34.00
N GLU A 287 7.77 -48.37 -34.30
CA GLU A 287 8.50 -49.65 -34.22
C GLU A 287 9.67 -49.61 -35.22
N VAL A 288 10.88 -49.39 -34.70
CA VAL A 288 12.10 -49.48 -35.50
C VAL A 288 12.40 -50.95 -35.71
N ALA A 289 12.14 -51.43 -36.93
CA ALA A 289 12.51 -52.76 -37.38
C ALA A 289 14.00 -53.04 -37.07
N ALA A 290 14.24 -54.14 -36.37
CA ALA A 290 15.56 -54.59 -35.96
C ALA A 290 16.43 -54.88 -37.18
N ALA A 291 17.35 -53.96 -37.51
CA ALA A 291 18.51 -54.26 -38.32
C ALA A 291 19.66 -54.64 -37.40
N ALA A 292 20.12 -55.89 -37.49
CA ALA A 292 21.24 -56.43 -36.73
C ALA A 292 22.52 -55.60 -36.94
N GLY A 293 23.03 -55.01 -35.86
CA GLY A 293 24.38 -54.42 -35.80
C GLY A 293 25.41 -55.42 -35.25
N PRO A 294 26.70 -55.29 -35.60
CA PRO A 294 27.70 -56.34 -35.40
C PRO A 294 28.14 -56.47 -33.93
N ALA A 295 28.59 -57.68 -33.57
CA ALA A 295 29.03 -58.05 -32.24
C ALA A 295 30.24 -57.22 -31.74
N VAL A 296 30.13 -56.72 -30.51
CA VAL A 296 31.20 -56.03 -29.78
C VAL A 296 32.13 -57.09 -29.15
N PRO A 297 33.47 -56.99 -29.27
CA PRO A 297 34.38 -57.95 -28.65
C PRO A 297 34.52 -57.70 -27.14
N ALA A 298 34.67 -58.79 -26.39
CA ALA A 298 34.80 -58.78 -24.93
C ALA A 298 36.10 -58.09 -24.47
N VAL A 299 35.97 -57.19 -23.50
CA VAL A 299 37.09 -56.52 -22.82
C VAL A 299 37.70 -57.48 -21.79
N ALA A 300 39.02 -57.70 -21.86
CA ALA A 300 39.77 -58.54 -20.92
C ALA A 300 39.93 -57.87 -19.54
N PRO A 301 39.99 -58.64 -18.43
CA PRO A 301 40.14 -58.08 -17.09
C PRO A 301 41.57 -57.58 -16.81
N ALA A 302 41.66 -56.50 -16.01
CA ALA A 302 42.88 -55.80 -15.66
C ALA A 302 43.88 -56.66 -14.85
N PRO A 303 45.21 -56.43 -14.99
CA PRO A 303 46.21 -57.21 -14.26
C PRO A 303 46.37 -56.77 -12.80
N ALA A 304 46.73 -57.73 -11.94
CA ALA A 304 46.92 -57.60 -10.50
C ALA A 304 48.18 -56.76 -10.12
N PRO A 305 48.21 -56.15 -8.92
CA PRO A 305 49.28 -55.26 -8.50
C PRO A 305 50.58 -56.00 -8.13
N VAL A 306 51.72 -55.40 -8.52
CA VAL A 306 53.09 -55.89 -8.27
C VAL A 306 53.54 -55.47 -6.86
N PRO A 307 54.20 -56.35 -6.07
CA PRO A 307 54.70 -55.98 -4.75
C PRO A 307 56.05 -55.26 -4.83
N LEU A 308 56.21 -54.27 -3.95
CA LEU A 308 57.45 -53.52 -3.71
C LEU A 308 58.53 -54.46 -3.15
N THR A 309 59.75 -54.39 -3.69
CA THR A 309 60.95 -54.97 -3.07
C THR A 309 61.95 -53.86 -2.78
N GLU A 310 62.50 -53.92 -1.56
CA GLU A 310 63.52 -53.04 -1.01
C GLU A 310 64.90 -53.27 -1.67
N GLY A 311 65.69 -52.21 -1.74
CA GLY A 311 67.08 -52.18 -2.21
C GLY A 311 67.58 -50.75 -2.35
#